data_AF-A0A1G6NQG8-F1
#
_entry.id   AF-A0A1G6NQG8-F1
#
_cell.length_a   1.000
_cell.length_b   1.000
_cell.length_c   1.000
_cell.angle_alpha   90.00
_cell.angle_beta   90.00
_cell.angle_gamma   90.00
#
_symmetry.space_group_name_H-M   'P 1'
#
loop_
_entity.id
_entity.type
_entity.pdbx_description
1 polymer ?
#
loop_
_entity_poly.entity_id
_entity_poly.type
_entity_poly.pdbx_seq_one_letter_code
_entity_poly.pdbx_strand_id
1 'polypeptide(L)'
;MNYGTPEKWVEWYEKKTGDTFTLPEGYTVNFHERRGMATFLPDLENRMLVVGYVIGDGRFWHDAIEMIAKQNGFRYIATICTRDVKAYIRFWKYKIIKQWDKDGQKRYLARNRGGCYATLTYRGKDEKTGVDTYMVIQYMVPGEKPKLE
;
A
#
# COMPACT_ATOMS: atom_id res chain seq x y z
N MET A 1 -13.42 -13.19 9.96
CA MET A 1 -14.40 -12.10 10.18
C MET A 1 -15.23 -11.99 8.92
N ASN A 2 -16.55 -11.87 9.02
CA ASN A 2 -17.43 -11.64 7.88
C ASN A 2 -18.42 -10.54 8.27
N TYR A 3 -18.37 -9.41 7.56
CA TYR A 3 -19.27 -8.28 7.79
C TYR A 3 -20.34 -8.15 6.70
N GLY A 4 -20.27 -8.95 5.63
CA GLY A 4 -21.35 -9.13 4.65
C GLY A 4 -21.52 -7.99 3.65
N THR A 5 -21.47 -6.72 4.07
CA THR A 5 -21.69 -5.56 3.19
C THR A 5 -20.54 -4.55 3.25
N PRO A 6 -20.33 -3.73 2.20
CA PRO A 6 -19.34 -2.66 2.18
C PRO A 6 -19.43 -1.73 3.39
N GLU A 7 -20.64 -1.31 3.76
CA GLU A 7 -20.92 -0.35 4.83
C GLU A 7 -20.49 -0.91 6.19
N LYS A 8 -20.80 -2.18 6.47
CA LYS A 8 -20.39 -2.83 7.72
C LYS A 8 -18.88 -3.02 7.83
N TRP A 9 -18.18 -3.19 6.71
CA TRP A 9 -16.72 -3.21 6.70
C TRP A 9 -16.14 -1.82 6.98
N VAL A 10 -16.75 -0.76 6.44
CA VAL A 10 -16.39 0.63 6.75
C VAL A 10 -16.64 0.93 8.22
N GLU A 11 -17.84 0.66 8.76
CA GLU A 11 -18.17 0.86 10.18
C GLU A 11 -17.18 0.15 11.11
N TRP A 12 -16.81 -1.09 10.78
CA TRP A 12 -15.78 -1.83 11.51
C TRP A 12 -14.41 -1.16 11.43
N TYR A 13 -14.00 -0.72 10.23
CA TYR A 13 -12.74 -0.03 10.02
C TYR A 13 -12.68 1.23 10.88
N GLU A 14 -13.67 2.12 10.73
CA GLU A 14 -13.70 3.41 11.40
C GLU A 14 -13.75 3.25 12.93
N LYS A 15 -14.54 2.29 13.43
CA LYS A 15 -14.56 1.95 14.86
C LYS A 15 -13.22 1.42 15.36
N LYS A 16 -12.51 0.63 14.54
CA LYS A 16 -11.24 0.00 14.92
C LYS A 16 -10.07 0.97 14.87
N THR A 17 -10.06 1.89 13.91
CA THR A 17 -8.92 2.78 13.65
C THR A 17 -9.14 4.20 14.20
N GLY A 18 -10.40 4.60 14.44
CA GLY A 18 -10.75 6.00 14.72
C GLY A 18 -10.58 6.91 13.49
N ASP A 19 -10.38 6.32 12.31
CA ASP A 19 -10.23 7.04 11.05
C ASP A 19 -11.53 7.05 10.26
N THR A 20 -11.71 8.03 9.37
CA THR A 20 -12.93 8.16 8.57
C THR A 20 -12.65 7.72 7.15
N PHE A 21 -13.43 6.76 6.65
CA PHE A 21 -13.34 6.34 5.27
C PHE A 21 -13.89 7.44 4.37
N THR A 22 -13.03 7.94 3.49
CA THR A 22 -13.41 8.86 2.43
C THR A 22 -12.94 8.28 1.11
N LEU A 23 -13.82 8.22 0.10
CA LEU A 23 -13.45 7.77 -1.23
C LEU A 23 -13.03 8.99 -2.06
N PRO A 24 -11.74 9.17 -2.37
CA PRO A 24 -11.32 10.29 -3.20
C PRO A 24 -11.83 10.12 -4.63
N GLU A 25 -12.01 11.23 -5.34
CA GLU A 25 -12.44 11.23 -6.73
C GLU A 25 -11.53 10.35 -7.60
N GLY A 26 -12.13 9.58 -8.52
CA GLY A 26 -11.43 8.68 -9.43
C GLY A 26 -11.06 7.30 -8.84
N TYR A 27 -11.12 7.10 -7.52
CA TYR A 27 -10.88 5.79 -6.93
C TYR A 27 -12.07 4.85 -7.14
N THR A 28 -11.76 3.62 -7.52
CA THR A 28 -12.75 2.53 -7.60
C THR A 28 -12.79 1.76 -6.30
N VAL A 29 -13.98 1.32 -5.88
CA VAL A 29 -14.16 0.44 -4.71
C VAL A 29 -14.30 -1.00 -5.18
N ASN A 30 -13.46 -1.89 -4.65
CA ASN A 30 -13.48 -3.31 -4.95
C ASN A 30 -13.82 -4.06 -3.68
N PHE A 31 -14.82 -4.94 -3.75
CA PHE A 31 -15.44 -5.51 -2.56
C PHE A 31 -15.50 -7.04 -2.63
N HIS A 32 -15.26 -7.67 -1.49
CA HIS A 32 -15.49 -9.09 -1.28
C HIS A 32 -16.09 -9.29 0.11
N GLU A 33 -17.30 -9.86 0.18
CA GLU A 33 -18.10 -9.95 1.42
C GLU A 33 -17.32 -10.48 2.64
N ARG A 34 -16.47 -11.51 2.44
CA ARG A 34 -15.66 -12.16 3.49
C ARG A 34 -14.26 -11.58 3.70
N ARG A 35 -13.75 -10.75 2.78
CA ARG A 35 -12.35 -10.28 2.77
C ARG A 35 -12.23 -8.76 2.92
N GLY A 36 -13.34 -8.03 2.84
CA GLY A 36 -13.41 -6.59 3.00
C GLY A 36 -13.39 -5.87 1.67
N MET A 37 -12.63 -4.78 1.57
CA MET A 37 -12.54 -3.96 0.36
C MET A 37 -11.16 -3.36 0.17
N ALA A 38 -10.85 -3.02 -1.07
CA ALA A 38 -9.74 -2.17 -1.42
C ALA A 38 -10.18 -1.08 -2.39
N THR A 39 -9.55 0.10 -2.29
CA THR A 39 -9.75 1.17 -3.26
C THR A 39 -8.49 1.40 -4.05
N PHE A 40 -8.62 1.60 -5.37
CA PHE A 40 -7.49 1.95 -6.20
C PHE A 40 -7.84 2.86 -7.37
N LEU A 41 -6.85 3.67 -7.75
CA LEU A 41 -6.87 4.60 -8.86
C LEU A 41 -5.78 4.19 -9.87
N PRO A 42 -6.15 3.88 -11.12
CA PRO A 42 -5.19 3.66 -12.20
C PRO A 42 -4.52 4.97 -12.65
N ASP A 43 -3.20 5.04 -12.57
CA ASP A 43 -2.37 6.07 -13.19
C ASP A 43 -1.72 5.46 -14.45
N LEU A 44 -2.38 5.68 -15.59
CA LEU A 44 -1.95 5.11 -16.87
C LEU A 44 -0.66 5.73 -17.39
N GLU A 45 -0.40 7.01 -17.10
CA GLU A 45 0.79 7.73 -17.56
C GLU A 45 2.04 7.14 -16.92
N ASN A 46 2.03 6.95 -15.60
CA ASN A 46 3.15 6.38 -14.87
C ASN A 46 3.13 4.84 -14.83
N ARG A 47 2.12 4.20 -15.42
CA ARG A 47 1.87 2.75 -15.35
C ARG A 47 1.85 2.27 -13.89
N MET A 48 1.13 3.00 -13.05
CA MET A 48 1.06 2.77 -11.62
C MET A 48 -0.38 2.52 -11.18
N LEU A 49 -0.57 1.56 -10.28
CA LEU A 49 -1.85 1.35 -9.59
C LEU A 49 -1.74 1.92 -8.18
N VAL A 50 -2.47 3.00 -7.90
CA VAL A 50 -2.42 3.69 -6.60
C VAL A 50 -3.49 3.10 -5.68
N VAL A 51 -3.10 2.55 -4.54
CA VAL A 51 -4.01 1.98 -3.53
C VAL A 51 -4.32 3.03 -2.47
N GLY A 52 -5.60 3.33 -2.29
CA GLY A 52 -6.07 4.29 -1.28
C GLY A 52 -6.28 3.60 0.06
N TYR A 53 -7.30 2.75 0.13
CA TYR A 53 -7.66 2.01 1.35
C TYR A 53 -7.56 0.51 1.13
N VAL A 54 -7.18 -0.20 2.19
CA VAL A 54 -7.35 -1.65 2.29
C VAL A 54 -8.01 -1.94 3.63
N ILE A 55 -9.29 -2.29 3.57
CA ILE A 55 -10.14 -2.59 4.72
C ILE A 55 -10.37 -4.10 4.77
N GLY A 56 -10.05 -4.71 5.91
CA GLY A 56 -10.22 -6.14 6.13
C GLY A 56 -8.93 -6.94 5.91
N ASP A 57 -8.98 -7.94 5.03
CA ASP A 57 -7.89 -8.89 4.81
C ASP A 57 -6.82 -8.32 3.87
N GLY A 58 -5.83 -7.65 4.46
CA GLY A 58 -4.76 -7.00 3.71
C GLY A 58 -3.97 -7.95 2.82
N ARG A 59 -3.74 -9.21 3.22
CA ARG A 59 -2.96 -10.16 2.41
C ARG A 59 -3.72 -10.58 1.16
N PHE A 60 -5.01 -10.89 1.32
CA PHE A 60 -5.88 -11.17 0.18
C PHE A 60 -5.89 -10.01 -0.82
N TRP A 61 -6.07 -8.78 -0.34
CA TRP A 61 -6.12 -7.61 -1.21
C TRP A 61 -4.77 -7.31 -1.87
N HIS A 62 -3.65 -7.51 -1.17
CA HIS A 62 -2.33 -7.35 -1.76
C HIS A 62 -2.11 -8.32 -2.93
N ASP A 63 -2.42 -9.61 -2.77
CA ASP A 63 -2.33 -10.59 -3.84
C ASP A 63 -3.28 -10.25 -5.02
N ALA A 64 -4.51 -9.82 -4.71
CA ALA A 64 -5.49 -9.41 -5.72
C ALA A 64 -5.04 -8.17 -6.50
N ILE A 65 -4.52 -7.15 -5.83
CA ILE A 65 -4.01 -5.92 -6.44
C ILE A 65 -2.78 -6.23 -7.30
N GLU A 66 -1.87 -7.10 -6.85
CA GLU A 66 -0.75 -7.55 -7.67
C GLU A 66 -1.20 -8.24 -8.95
N MET A 67 -2.23 -9.10 -8.87
CA MET A 67 -2.80 -9.78 -10.04
C MET A 67 -3.42 -8.77 -11.01
N ILE A 68 -4.25 -7.85 -10.50
CA ILE A 68 -4.90 -6.80 -11.30
C ILE A 68 -3.84 -5.92 -11.97
N ALA A 69 -2.80 -5.52 -11.22
CA ALA A 69 -1.70 -4.73 -11.74
C ALA A 69 -1.02 -5.42 -12.93
N LYS A 70 -0.66 -6.71 -12.77
CA LYS A 70 -0.02 -7.51 -13.83
C LYS A 70 -0.93 -7.70 -15.06
N GLN A 71 -2.20 -8.02 -14.85
CA GLN A 71 -3.16 -8.25 -15.96
C GLN A 71 -3.38 -7.01 -16.82
N ASN A 72 -3.29 -5.82 -16.22
CA ASN A 72 -3.51 -4.55 -16.90
C ASN A 72 -2.20 -3.84 -17.30
N GLY A 73 -1.06 -4.53 -17.19
CA GLY A 73 0.24 -3.98 -17.63
C GLY A 73 0.81 -2.87 -16.75
N PHE A 74 0.31 -2.70 -15.53
CA PHE A 74 0.90 -1.78 -14.56
C PHE A 74 2.26 -2.29 -14.10
N ARG A 75 3.24 -1.38 -14.07
CA ARG A 75 4.63 -1.68 -13.68
C ARG A 75 4.87 -1.40 -12.20
N TYR A 76 4.03 -0.57 -11.59
CA TYR A 76 4.19 -0.16 -10.19
C TYR A 76 2.88 -0.25 -9.41
N ILE A 77 2.99 -0.50 -8.11
CA ILE A 77 1.89 -0.31 -7.15
C ILE A 77 2.35 0.74 -6.13
N ALA A 78 1.54 1.77 -5.93
CA ALA A 78 1.80 2.80 -4.94
C ALA A 78 0.83 2.67 -3.76
N THR A 79 1.36 2.79 -2.54
CA THR A 79 0.55 2.85 -1.32
C THR A 79 1.15 3.85 -0.34
N ILE A 80 0.35 4.40 0.57
CA ILE A 80 0.87 5.18 1.70
C ILE A 80 0.87 4.29 2.94
N CYS A 81 2.03 4.14 3.56
CA CYS A 81 2.16 3.50 4.86
C CYS A 81 2.00 4.55 5.97
N THR A 82 0.89 4.49 6.70
CA THR A 82 0.58 5.34 7.87
C THR A 82 0.91 4.68 9.21
N ARG A 83 1.74 3.63 9.18
CA ARG A 83 2.18 2.84 10.34
C ARG A 83 3.70 2.84 10.43
N ASP A 84 4.24 2.33 11.54
CA ASP A 84 5.68 2.06 11.64
C ASP A 84 6.18 1.30 10.41
N VAL A 85 7.09 1.94 9.66
CA VAL A 85 7.55 1.47 8.36
C VAL A 85 8.24 0.11 8.45
N LYS A 86 8.95 -0.16 9.56
CA LYS A 86 9.62 -1.44 9.77
C LYS A 86 8.59 -2.55 10.03
N ALA A 87 7.52 -2.26 10.75
CA ALA A 87 6.40 -3.18 10.93
C ALA A 87 5.69 -3.46 9.60
N TYR A 88 5.48 -2.45 8.75
CA TYR A 88 4.92 -2.61 7.41
C TYR A 88 5.80 -3.54 6.55
N ILE A 89 7.11 -3.26 6.48
CA ILE A 89 8.09 -4.09 5.76
C ILE A 89 8.03 -5.55 6.22
N ARG A 90 8.00 -5.80 7.54
CA ARG A 90 7.89 -7.16 8.10
C ARG A 90 6.56 -7.83 7.76
N PHE A 91 5.45 -7.10 7.86
CA PHE A 91 4.10 -7.62 7.60
C PHE A 91 3.99 -8.19 6.18
N TRP A 92 4.55 -7.48 5.19
CA TRP A 92 4.60 -7.88 3.78
C TRP A 92 5.79 -8.79 3.42
N LYS A 93 6.56 -9.25 4.42
CA LYS A 93 7.71 -10.14 4.24
C LYS A 93 8.79 -9.58 3.30
N TYR A 94 8.92 -8.26 3.27
CA TYR A 94 10.05 -7.59 2.61
C TYR A 94 11.32 -7.73 3.47
N LYS A 95 12.47 -7.90 2.81
CA LYS A 95 13.78 -7.77 3.42
C LYS A 95 14.36 -6.40 3.07
N ILE A 96 14.86 -5.66 4.05
CA ILE A 96 15.56 -4.39 3.82
C ILE A 96 16.89 -4.70 3.15
N ILE A 97 17.11 -4.12 1.97
CA ILE A 97 18.34 -4.21 1.19
C ILE A 97 19.25 -3.01 1.46
N LYS A 98 18.65 -1.82 1.59
CA LYS A 98 19.35 -0.58 1.93
C LYS A 98 18.46 0.29 2.81
N GLN A 99 19.07 0.93 3.79
CA GLN A 99 18.48 2.04 4.53
C GLN A 99 19.43 3.23 4.35
N TRP A 100 18.89 4.42 4.11
CA TRP A 100 19.67 5.64 4.07
C TRP A 100 18.85 6.82 4.57
N ASP A 101 19.52 7.94 4.75
CA ASP A 101 18.94 9.22 5.11
C ASP A 101 19.15 10.20 3.96
N LYS A 102 18.15 11.03 3.68
CA LYS A 102 18.25 12.16 2.76
C LYS A 102 17.55 13.35 3.44
N ASP A 103 18.31 14.39 3.76
CA ASP A 103 17.82 15.60 4.43
C ASP A 103 17.11 15.33 5.77
N GLY A 104 17.62 14.39 6.57
CA GLY A 104 17.04 13.97 7.85
C GLY A 104 15.85 13.02 7.72
N GLN A 105 15.53 12.58 6.49
CA GLN A 105 14.40 11.73 6.20
C GLN A 105 14.87 10.31 5.87
N LYS A 106 14.43 9.34 6.68
CA LYS A 106 14.75 7.93 6.48
C LYS A 106 14.11 7.41 5.19
N ARG A 107 14.85 6.61 4.45
CA ARG A 107 14.42 5.92 3.24
C ARG A 107 14.85 4.47 3.28
N TYR A 108 14.05 3.61 2.65
CA TYR A 108 14.32 2.18 2.59
C TYR A 108 14.17 1.65 1.17
N LEU A 109 15.08 0.76 0.79
CA LEU A 109 14.94 -0.14 -0.33
C LEU A 109 14.74 -1.53 0.25
N ALA A 110 13.64 -2.16 -0.10
CA ALA A 110 13.33 -3.50 0.34
C ALA A 110 13.05 -4.43 -0.85
N ARG A 111 13.08 -5.74 -0.62
CA ARG A 111 12.85 -6.76 -1.65
C ARG A 111 12.03 -7.92 -1.09
N ASN A 112 11.02 -8.37 -1.81
CA ASN A 112 10.22 -9.54 -1.40
C ASN A 112 10.89 -10.84 -1.86
N ARG A 113 10.32 -11.98 -1.45
CA ARG A 113 10.77 -13.32 -1.87
C ARG A 113 10.66 -13.54 -3.39
N GLY A 114 9.66 -12.92 -4.04
CA GLY A 114 9.46 -12.97 -5.49
C GLY A 114 10.50 -12.17 -6.29
N GLY A 115 11.40 -11.46 -5.61
CA GLY A 115 12.49 -10.72 -6.24
C GLY A 115 12.13 -9.30 -6.66
N CYS A 116 10.90 -8.86 -6.41
CA CYS A 116 10.42 -7.50 -6.63
C CYS A 116 10.94 -6.54 -5.57
N TYR A 117 11.32 -5.33 -6.00
CA TYR A 117 11.79 -4.26 -5.12
C TYR A 117 10.64 -3.37 -4.66
N ALA A 118 10.82 -2.73 -3.51
CA ALA A 118 9.96 -1.67 -3.02
C ALA A 118 10.80 -0.52 -2.46
N THR A 119 10.51 0.71 -2.88
CA THR A 119 11.07 1.92 -2.26
C THR A 119 10.08 2.46 -1.24
N LEU A 120 10.57 2.80 -0.04
CA LEU A 120 9.78 3.45 1.00
C LEU A 120 10.44 4.79 1.30
N THR A 121 9.79 5.85 0.85
CA THR A 121 10.29 7.24 0.94
C THR A 121 9.42 8.00 1.92
N TYR A 122 10.03 8.67 2.90
CA TYR A 122 9.31 9.51 3.85
C TYR A 122 8.43 10.54 3.13
N ARG A 123 7.19 10.70 3.60
CA ARG A 123 6.19 11.61 3.02
C ARG A 123 5.78 12.73 3.98
N GLY A 124 5.94 12.53 5.28
CA GLY A 124 5.44 13.45 6.30
C GLY A 124 5.05 12.70 7.56
N LYS A 125 4.33 13.36 8.46
CA LYS A 125 3.74 12.74 9.65
C LYS A 125 2.24 12.65 9.50
N ASP A 126 1.67 11.56 9.99
CA ASP A 126 0.24 11.42 10.14
C ASP A 126 -0.25 12.38 11.23
N GLU A 127 -1.20 13.26 10.90
CA GLU A 127 -1.62 14.34 11.79
C GLU A 127 -2.28 13.82 13.08
N LYS A 128 -2.96 12.67 13.01
CA LYS A 128 -3.66 12.08 14.15
C LYS A 128 -2.71 11.35 15.10
N THR A 129 -1.73 10.63 14.56
CA THR A 129 -0.87 9.72 15.32
C THR A 129 0.56 10.22 15.53
N GLY A 130 1.01 11.21 14.76
CA GLY A 130 2.39 11.72 14.77
C GLY A 130 3.43 10.77 14.17
N VAL A 131 2.99 9.61 13.67
CA VAL A 131 3.84 8.56 13.09
C VAL A 131 4.32 9.00 11.71
N ASP A 132 5.59 8.72 11.42
CA ASP A 132 6.16 8.96 10.10
C ASP A 132 5.43 8.14 9.04
N THR A 133 4.98 8.81 7.98
CA THR A 133 4.32 8.20 6.83
C THR A 133 5.30 8.02 5.69
N TYR A 134 5.10 6.97 4.90
CA TYR A 134 5.97 6.64 3.78
C TYR A 134 5.16 6.40 2.52
N MET A 135 5.58 7.01 1.41
CA MET A 135 5.18 6.57 0.08
C MET A 135 5.92 5.28 -0.23
N VAL A 136 5.16 4.23 -0.50
CA VAL A 136 5.69 2.91 -0.84
C VAL A 136 5.40 2.64 -2.31
N ILE A 137 6.44 2.48 -3.11
CA ILE A 137 6.33 2.10 -4.52
C ILE A 137 6.91 0.71 -4.68
N GLN A 138 6.05 -0.26 -4.99
CA GLN A 138 6.42 -1.62 -5.32
C GLN A 138 6.64 -1.73 -6.84
N TYR A 139 7.77 -2.30 -7.23
CA TYR A 139 8.15 -2.59 -8.60
C TYR A 139 7.66 -3.99 -8.96
N MET A 140 6.84 -4.09 -10.00
CA MET A 140 6.16 -5.35 -10.33
C MET A 140 7.01 -6.32 -11.16
N VAL A 141 8.12 -5.84 -11.73
CA VAL A 141 9.06 -6.68 -12.50
C VAL A 141 10.17 -7.20 -11.57
N PRO A 142 10.29 -8.53 -11.38
CA PRO A 142 11.36 -9.10 -10.57
C PRO A 142 12.74 -8.70 -11.06
N GLY A 143 13.62 -8.27 -10.14
CA GLY A 143 14.99 -7.87 -10.47
C GLY A 143 15.13 -6.44 -11.03
N GLU A 144 14.04 -5.77 -11.37
CA GLU A 144 14.07 -4.35 -11.75
C GLU A 144 14.45 -3.50 -10.52
N LYS A 145 15.67 -2.95 -10.54
CA LYS A 145 16.15 -2.10 -9.45
C LYS A 145 15.65 -0.67 -9.62
N PRO A 146 15.12 -0.04 -8.54
CA PRO A 146 14.82 1.37 -8.56
C PRO A 146 16.07 2.21 -8.77
N LYS A 147 15.93 3.32 -9.49
CA LYS A 147 16.91 4.41 -9.47
C LYS A 147 16.73 5.16 -8.15
N LEU A 148 17.72 5.06 -7.28
CA LEU A 148 17.68 5.75 -5.99
C LEU A 148 18.23 7.17 -6.17
N GLU A 149 17.47 8.15 -5.69
CA GLU A 149 17.91 9.54 -5.53
C GLU A 149 18.54 9.82 -4.17
#